data_AF-A0A9X6YAQ6-F1
#
_entry.id   AF-A0A9X6YAQ6-F1
#
_cell.length_a   1.000
_cell.length_b   1.000
_cell.length_c   1.000
_cell.angle_alpha   90.00
_cell.angle_beta   90.00
_cell.angle_gamma   90.00
#
_symmetry.space_group_name_H-M   'P 1'
#
loop_
_entity.id
_entity.type
_entity.pdbx_description
1 polymer ?
#
loop_
_entity_poly.entity_id
_entity_poly.type
_entity_poly.pdbx_seq_one_letter_code
_entity_poly.pdbx_strand_id
1 'polypeptide(L)'
;MNIINYEHNNQIVKSKSDFFDSSHFENIMGLGIRNIDYSQLSEESLVYLFLHDEPSLTKKRSERTKQQYLHDLSHFLRYIKESIGTIQKLSHNEMEIYFYELSKTYAATTLRKKKTVVQQFLKYVYDNNGLSDNFSSRLKKVSVKKEELVNRDLYPEEVNQILDELKKSNYFIYTAFFLLTTTGLRIEEIATAKWADLVFHSSLNAYLLRVVG
;
A
#
# COMPACT_ATOMS: atom_id res chain seq x y z
N MET A 1 15.84 35.17 -4.08
CA MET A 1 16.14 33.75 -3.89
C MET A 1 15.06 33.01 -4.67
N ASN A 2 15.43 32.40 -5.79
CA ASN A 2 14.50 32.04 -6.87
C ASN A 2 13.55 30.92 -6.42
N ILE A 3 12.28 31.28 -6.21
CA ILE A 3 11.17 30.34 -6.15
C ILE A 3 11.01 29.85 -7.59
N ILE A 4 11.58 28.69 -7.90
CA ILE A 4 11.46 28.09 -9.23
C ILE A 4 10.05 27.52 -9.31
N ASN A 5 9.12 28.37 -9.74
CA ASN A 5 7.84 27.96 -10.29
C ASN A 5 8.15 27.15 -11.56
N TYR A 6 8.03 25.83 -11.45
CA TYR A 6 7.91 24.98 -12.62
C TYR A 6 6.72 25.47 -13.44
N GLU A 7 7.02 26.09 -14.58
CA GLU A 7 6.09 26.87 -15.38
C GLU A 7 4.82 26.08 -15.75
N HIS A 8 3.67 26.75 -15.54
CA HIS A 8 2.38 26.50 -16.17
C HIS A 8 1.77 25.10 -16.00
N ASN A 9 1.45 24.73 -14.75
CA ASN A 9 0.14 24.16 -14.31
C ASN A 9 0.15 23.49 -12.91
N ASN A 10 1.19 23.63 -12.08
CA ASN A 10 1.28 22.97 -10.75
C ASN A 10 0.92 21.46 -10.73
N GLN A 11 1.03 20.81 -11.90
CA GLN A 11 0.66 19.42 -12.14
C GLN A 11 1.92 18.63 -12.48
N ILE A 12 2.43 17.90 -11.49
CA ILE A 12 3.51 16.91 -11.66
C ILE A 12 2.96 15.68 -12.42
N VAL A 13 1.66 15.41 -12.29
CA VAL A 13 0.95 14.29 -12.91
C VAL A 13 0.00 14.84 -13.97
N LYS A 14 0.13 14.38 -15.23
CA LYS A 14 -0.76 14.74 -16.34
C LYS A 14 -1.70 13.59 -16.73
N SER A 15 -1.32 12.36 -16.41
CA SER A 15 -2.05 11.15 -16.73
C SER A 15 -1.94 10.07 -15.63
N LYS A 16 -2.82 9.06 -15.66
CA LYS A 16 -2.82 7.98 -14.67
C LYS A 16 -1.54 7.12 -14.70
N SER A 17 -0.89 6.99 -15.86
CA SER A 17 0.39 6.27 -15.98
C SER A 17 1.54 7.00 -15.28
N ASP A 18 1.46 8.33 -15.17
CA ASP A 18 2.53 9.15 -14.61
C ASP A 18 2.71 8.90 -13.11
N PHE A 19 1.67 8.42 -12.41
CA PHE A 19 1.77 8.08 -10.99
C PHE A 19 2.81 7.01 -10.64
N PHE A 20 3.20 6.17 -11.60
CA PHE A 20 4.17 5.09 -11.38
C PHE A 20 5.53 5.34 -12.05
N ASP A 21 5.66 6.43 -12.81
CA ASP A 21 6.94 6.81 -13.41
C ASP A 21 7.85 7.44 -12.37
N SER A 22 8.98 6.78 -12.09
CA SER A 22 9.96 7.24 -11.09
C SER A 22 10.92 8.30 -11.63
N SER A 23 11.00 8.49 -12.96
CA SER A 23 11.97 9.41 -13.57
C SER A 23 11.73 10.88 -13.20
N HIS A 24 10.46 11.29 -13.06
CA HIS A 24 10.12 12.64 -12.61
C HIS A 24 10.57 12.88 -11.17
N PHE A 25 10.45 11.89 -10.28
CA PHE A 25 10.88 12.01 -8.89
C PHE A 25 12.41 12.13 -8.76
N GLU A 26 13.18 11.41 -9.58
CA GLU A 26 14.64 11.51 -9.58
C GLU A 26 15.11 12.92 -9.96
N ASN A 27 14.47 13.54 -10.96
CA ASN A 27 14.73 14.92 -11.35
C ASN A 27 14.40 15.91 -10.21
N ILE A 28 13.28 15.69 -9.52
CA ILE A 28 12.86 16.50 -8.37
C ILE A 28 13.89 16.40 -7.23
N MET A 29 14.37 15.18 -6.93
CA MET A 29 15.39 14.98 -5.91
C MET A 29 16.71 15.66 -6.25
N GLY A 30 17.13 15.65 -7.52
CA GLY A 30 18.32 16.33 -8.01
C GLY A 30 18.29 17.86 -7.83
N LEU A 31 17.09 18.45 -7.78
CA LEU A 31 16.88 19.88 -7.59
C LEU A 31 16.59 20.27 -6.14
N GLY A 32 16.48 19.28 -5.26
CA GLY A 32 16.20 19.42 -3.85
C GLY A 32 14.71 19.46 -3.55
N ILE A 33 14.16 18.33 -3.13
CA ILE A 33 12.74 18.17 -2.73
C ILE A 33 12.27 19.19 -1.69
N ARG A 34 13.20 19.67 -0.84
CA ARG A 34 12.94 20.70 0.18
C ARG A 34 12.66 22.10 -0.38
N ASN A 35 12.94 22.33 -1.65
CA ASN A 35 12.68 23.60 -2.33
C ASN A 35 11.27 23.67 -2.93
N ILE A 36 10.50 22.58 -2.87
CA ILE A 36 9.14 22.52 -3.39
C ILE A 36 8.20 23.14 -2.37
N ASP A 37 7.35 24.06 -2.82
CA ASP A 37 6.24 24.57 -2.02
C ASP A 37 5.04 23.62 -2.16
N TYR A 38 4.88 22.72 -1.19
CA TYR A 38 3.80 21.75 -1.16
C TYR A 38 2.41 22.41 -1.06
N SER A 39 2.31 23.65 -0.56
CA SER A 39 1.03 24.36 -0.43
C SER A 39 0.40 24.74 -1.77
N GLN A 40 1.23 24.86 -2.81
CA GLN A 40 0.83 25.26 -4.16
C GLN A 40 0.57 24.06 -5.09
N LEU A 41 0.90 22.84 -4.65
CA LEU A 41 0.76 21.63 -5.47
C LEU A 41 -0.69 21.17 -5.57
N SER A 42 -1.04 20.61 -6.73
CA SER A 42 -2.30 19.88 -6.88
C SER A 42 -2.35 18.64 -5.99
N GLU A 43 -3.55 18.18 -5.65
CA GLU A 43 -3.74 16.98 -4.85
C GLU A 43 -3.11 15.73 -5.49
N GLU A 44 -3.15 15.61 -6.82
CA GLU A 44 -2.48 14.54 -7.56
C GLU A 44 -0.96 14.61 -7.42
N SER A 45 -0.39 15.82 -7.46
CA SER A 45 1.05 16.06 -7.30
C SER A 45 1.49 15.72 -5.87
N LEU A 46 0.68 16.05 -4.87
CA LEU A 46 0.91 15.65 -3.48
C LEU A 46 0.90 14.13 -3.32
N VAL A 47 -0.06 13.44 -3.96
CA VAL A 47 -0.10 11.97 -3.95
C VAL A 47 1.11 11.38 -4.66
N TYR A 48 1.52 11.92 -5.81
CA TYR A 48 2.71 11.48 -6.51
C TYR A 48 3.95 11.54 -5.60
N LEU A 49 4.19 12.69 -4.97
CA LEU A 49 5.31 12.86 -4.06
C LEU A 49 5.21 11.88 -2.88
N PHE A 50 4.02 11.71 -2.28
CA PHE A 50 3.83 10.73 -1.20
C PHE A 50 4.16 9.28 -1.61
N LEU A 51 3.82 8.88 -2.84
CA LEU A 51 4.04 7.51 -3.30
C LEU A 51 5.52 7.22 -3.59
N HIS A 52 6.26 8.21 -4.09
CA HIS A 52 7.66 8.08 -4.50
C HIS A 52 8.67 8.54 -3.46
N ASP A 53 8.26 9.39 -2.51
CA ASP A 53 9.10 9.80 -1.39
C ASP A 53 9.17 8.67 -0.37
N GLU A 54 10.29 7.95 -0.45
CA GLU A 54 10.49 6.70 0.26
C GLU A 54 10.69 6.94 1.75
N PRO A 55 10.08 6.12 2.62
CA PRO A 55 10.18 6.29 4.07
C PRO A 55 11.61 6.06 4.60
N SER A 56 12.51 5.51 3.77
CA SER A 56 13.91 5.30 4.12
C SER A 56 14.78 5.30 2.86
N LEU A 57 16.06 5.66 3.02
CA LEU A 57 17.04 5.70 1.92
C LEU A 57 17.35 4.31 1.32
N THR A 58 17.05 3.23 2.04
CA THR A 58 17.44 1.86 1.67
C THR A 58 16.28 0.98 1.24
N LYS A 59 15.03 1.41 1.43
CA LYS A 59 13.85 0.61 1.15
C LYS A 59 12.87 1.40 0.29
N LYS A 60 12.65 0.88 -0.92
CA LYS A 60 11.62 1.37 -1.82
C LYS A 60 10.28 0.68 -1.53
N ARG A 61 9.18 1.43 -1.61
CA ARG A 61 7.83 0.86 -1.62
C ARG A 61 7.68 0.02 -2.90
N SER A 62 7.12 -1.18 -2.76
CA SER A 62 6.83 -2.00 -3.93
C SER A 62 5.73 -1.36 -4.77
N GLU A 63 5.74 -1.65 -6.08
CA GLU A 63 4.72 -1.16 -7.00
C GLU A 63 3.31 -1.60 -6.58
N ARG A 64 3.17 -2.81 -6.01
CA ARG A 64 1.91 -3.29 -5.43
C ARG A 64 1.43 -2.39 -4.28
N THR A 65 2.34 -1.96 -3.40
CA THR A 65 1.99 -1.03 -2.31
C THR A 65 1.60 0.33 -2.86
N LYS A 66 2.33 0.87 -3.84
CA LYS A 66 1.99 2.15 -4.48
C LYS A 66 0.60 2.10 -5.12
N GLN A 67 0.28 1.04 -5.86
CA GLN A 67 -1.05 0.83 -6.47
C GLN A 67 -2.15 0.77 -5.42
N GLN A 68 -1.92 0.06 -4.32
CA GLN A 68 -2.88 -0.04 -3.22
C GLN A 68 -3.11 1.32 -2.55
N TYR A 69 -2.05 2.09 -2.31
CA TYR A 69 -2.12 3.40 -1.70
C TYR A 69 -2.82 4.39 -2.62
N LEU A 70 -2.49 4.41 -3.92
CA LEU A 70 -3.18 5.22 -4.92
C LEU A 70 -4.67 4.90 -4.98
N HIS A 71 -5.03 3.61 -4.99
CA HIS A 71 -6.44 3.21 -4.94
C HIS A 71 -7.14 3.74 -3.68
N ASP A 72 -6.55 3.55 -2.49
CA ASP A 72 -7.16 4.02 -1.24
C ASP A 72 -7.26 5.56 -1.18
N LEU A 73 -6.25 6.28 -1.68
CA LEU A 73 -6.24 7.75 -1.75
C LEU A 73 -7.18 8.30 -2.83
N SER A 74 -7.40 7.60 -3.94
CA SER A 74 -8.29 8.07 -5.00
C SER A 74 -9.72 8.33 -4.51
N HIS A 75 -10.20 7.50 -3.56
CA HIS A 75 -11.50 7.71 -2.93
C HIS A 75 -11.53 8.95 -2.05
N PHE A 76 -10.42 9.25 -1.37
CA PHE A 76 -10.27 10.43 -0.53
C PHE A 76 -10.14 11.70 -1.38
N LEU A 77 -9.35 11.68 -2.45
CA LEU A 77 -9.22 12.80 -3.37
C LEU A 77 -10.56 13.14 -4.03
N ARG A 78 -11.33 12.12 -4.42
CA ARG A 78 -12.69 12.33 -4.94
C ARG A 78 -13.58 13.04 -3.92
N TYR A 79 -13.56 12.60 -2.66
CA TYR A 79 -14.29 13.28 -1.59
C TYR A 79 -13.85 14.74 -1.42
N ILE A 80 -12.55 15.02 -1.39
CA ILE A 80 -12.04 16.40 -1.32
C ILE A 80 -12.62 17.22 -2.47
N LYS A 81 -12.53 16.72 -3.70
CA LYS A 81 -12.98 17.46 -4.89
C LYS A 81 -14.48 17.72 -4.89
N GLU A 82 -15.29 16.74 -4.48
CA GLU A 82 -16.75 16.80 -4.52
C GLU A 82 -17.35 17.58 -3.34
N SER A 83 -16.78 17.47 -2.15
CA SER A 83 -17.34 18.04 -0.92
C SER A 83 -16.67 19.35 -0.49
N ILE A 84 -15.37 19.51 -0.74
CA ILE A 84 -14.55 20.62 -0.21
C ILE A 84 -13.99 21.52 -1.32
N GLY A 85 -13.75 20.94 -2.49
CA GLY A 85 -13.09 21.54 -3.64
C GLY A 85 -11.57 21.39 -3.62
N THR A 86 -10.90 21.66 -2.49
CA THR A 86 -9.43 21.54 -2.36
C THR A 86 -9.01 21.10 -0.96
N ILE A 87 -7.89 20.38 -0.90
CA ILE A 87 -7.30 19.90 0.36
C ILE A 87 -6.89 21.03 1.30
N GLN A 88 -6.62 22.23 0.77
CA GLN A 88 -6.24 23.40 1.58
C GLN A 88 -7.39 23.93 2.46
N LYS A 89 -8.63 23.61 2.10
CA LYS A 89 -9.84 23.95 2.87
C LYS A 89 -10.26 22.84 3.83
N LEU A 90 -9.47 21.78 3.95
CA LEU A 90 -9.78 20.65 4.81
C LEU A 90 -9.91 21.10 6.27
N SER A 91 -10.86 20.49 6.97
CA SER A 91 -11.06 20.71 8.40
C SER A 91 -11.13 19.39 9.14
N HIS A 92 -10.98 19.43 10.47
CA HIS A 92 -11.17 18.27 11.32
C HIS A 92 -12.59 17.68 11.18
N ASN A 93 -13.60 18.54 11.00
CA ASN A 93 -14.98 18.10 10.83
C ASN A 93 -15.19 17.31 9.52
N GLU A 94 -14.60 17.78 8.43
CA GLU A 94 -14.60 17.08 7.13
C GLU A 94 -13.98 15.68 7.25
N MET A 95 -12.87 15.55 8.00
CA MET A 95 -12.25 14.25 8.25
C MET A 95 -13.14 13.31 9.07
N GLU A 96 -13.86 13.84 10.06
CA GLU A 96 -14.82 13.05 10.82
C GLU A 96 -15.99 12.57 9.96
N ILE A 97 -16.56 13.46 9.14
CA ILE A 97 -17.64 13.13 8.20
C ILE A 97 -17.17 12.06 7.22
N TYR A 98 -16.01 12.25 6.59
CA TYR A 98 -15.44 11.30 5.63
C TYR A 98 -15.31 9.89 6.24
N PHE A 99 -14.65 9.77 7.40
CA PHE A 99 -14.47 8.45 8.02
C PHE A 99 -15.75 7.86 8.60
N TYR A 100 -16.72 8.69 8.99
CA TYR A 100 -18.03 8.23 9.40
C TYR A 100 -18.79 7.60 8.24
N GLU A 101 -18.81 8.23 7.06
CA GLU A 101 -19.44 7.65 5.87
C GLU A 101 -18.75 6.36 5.43
N LEU A 102 -17.41 6.33 5.43
CA LEU A 102 -16.65 5.11 5.11
C LEU A 102 -16.97 3.96 6.09
N SER A 103 -17.25 4.28 7.37
CA SER A 103 -17.58 3.27 8.38
C SER A 103 -18.92 2.59 8.15
N LYS A 104 -19.85 3.23 7.44
CA LYS A 104 -21.15 2.64 7.07
C LYS A 104 -21.01 1.65 5.90
N THR A 105 -20.02 1.87 5.03
CA THR A 105 -19.86 1.06 3.80
C THR A 105 -18.88 -0.09 3.97
N TYR A 106 -17.81 0.09 4.76
CA TYR A 106 -16.70 -0.86 4.80
C TYR A 106 -16.61 -1.61 6.12
N ALA A 107 -16.25 -2.90 6.02
CA ALA A 107 -15.83 -3.69 7.18
C ALA A 107 -14.66 -3.02 7.93
N ALA A 108 -14.57 -3.25 9.24
CA ALA A 108 -13.63 -2.55 10.12
C ALA A 108 -12.15 -2.74 9.71
N THR A 109 -11.77 -3.90 9.16
CA THR A 109 -10.42 -4.16 8.62
C THR A 109 -10.09 -3.29 7.41
N THR A 110 -11.02 -3.19 6.46
CA THR A 110 -10.91 -2.34 5.27
C THR A 110 -10.89 -0.86 5.66
N LEU A 111 -11.77 -0.44 6.56
CA LEU A 111 -11.81 0.92 7.09
C LEU A 111 -10.48 1.28 7.76
N ARG A 112 -9.93 0.40 8.61
CA ARG A 112 -8.64 0.60 9.26
C ARG A 112 -7.52 0.80 8.24
N LYS A 113 -7.46 -0.04 7.20
CA LYS A 113 -6.47 0.09 6.13
C LYS A 113 -6.57 1.44 5.42
N LYS A 114 -7.77 1.81 4.94
CA LYS A 114 -8.02 3.08 4.25
C LYS A 114 -7.65 4.27 5.14
N LYS A 115 -8.06 4.22 6.41
CA LYS A 115 -7.70 5.23 7.42
C LYS A 115 -6.18 5.38 7.54
N THR A 116 -5.44 4.28 7.70
CA THR A 116 -3.98 4.33 7.86
C THR A 116 -3.31 5.00 6.67
N VAL A 117 -3.71 4.68 5.43
CA VAL A 117 -3.14 5.29 4.22
C VAL A 117 -3.42 6.79 4.18
N VAL A 118 -4.67 7.21 4.40
CA VAL A 118 -5.05 8.63 4.42
C VAL A 118 -4.32 9.37 5.54
N GLN A 119 -4.18 8.76 6.72
CA GLN A 119 -3.46 9.35 7.84
C GLN A 119 -1.97 9.56 7.53
N GLN A 120 -1.31 8.56 6.91
CA GLN A 120 0.08 8.68 6.49
C GLN A 120 0.26 9.77 5.43
N PHE A 121 -0.65 9.85 4.46
CA PHE A 121 -0.65 10.90 3.44
C PHE A 121 -0.81 12.30 4.04
N LEU A 122 -1.81 12.51 4.90
CA LEU A 122 -2.02 13.81 5.55
C LEU A 122 -0.84 14.21 6.42
N LYS A 123 -0.24 13.25 7.14
CA LYS A 123 0.98 13.49 7.91
C LYS A 123 2.13 13.91 6.98
N TYR A 124 2.33 13.19 5.89
CA TYR A 124 3.37 13.49 4.90
C TYR A 124 3.25 14.91 4.34
N VAL A 125 2.04 15.30 3.92
CA VAL A 125 1.81 16.64 3.36
C VAL A 125 2.01 17.72 4.44
N TYR A 126 1.52 17.49 5.66
CA TYR A 126 1.72 18.42 6.78
C TYR A 126 3.20 18.59 7.17
N ASP A 127 3.94 17.49 7.29
CA ASP A 127 5.37 17.52 7.65
C ASP A 127 6.21 18.28 6.59
N ASN A 128 5.72 18.37 5.35
CA ASN A 128 6.32 19.14 4.25
C ASN A 128 5.69 20.54 4.06
N ASN A 129 4.95 21.06 5.06
CA ASN A 129 4.29 22.37 5.05
C ASN A 129 3.22 22.56 3.95
N GLY A 130 2.66 21.47 3.42
CA GLY A 130 1.59 21.54 2.43
C GLY A 130 0.19 21.74 3.01
N LEU A 131 0.03 21.63 4.34
CA LEU A 131 -1.23 21.85 5.06
C LEU A 131 -1.01 22.76 6.26
N SER A 132 -2.01 23.59 6.56
CA SER A 132 -1.97 24.54 7.68
C SER A 132 -2.08 23.87 9.06
N ASP A 133 -2.70 22.69 9.13
CA ASP A 133 -2.93 21.97 10.39
C ASP A 133 -2.73 20.45 10.19
N ASN A 134 -2.46 19.74 11.30
CA ASN A 134 -2.19 18.32 11.32
C ASN A 134 -3.46 17.47 11.46
N PHE A 135 -4.17 17.31 10.34
CA PHE A 135 -5.39 16.48 10.26
C PHE A 135 -5.15 14.98 10.46
N SER A 136 -3.89 14.53 10.50
CA SER A 136 -3.55 13.12 10.75
C SER A 136 -3.65 12.75 12.24
N SER A 137 -3.54 13.73 13.13
CA SER A 137 -3.33 13.49 14.57
C SER A 137 -4.61 13.14 15.34
N ARG A 138 -5.77 13.67 14.91
CA ARG A 138 -7.03 13.61 15.67
C ARG A 138 -8.06 12.61 15.15
N LEU A 139 -7.64 11.62 14.35
CA LEU A 139 -8.58 10.66 13.75
C LEU A 139 -9.00 9.55 14.73
N LYS A 140 -10.31 9.39 14.96
CA LYS A 140 -10.90 8.34 15.83
C LYS A 140 -10.39 6.94 15.49
N LYS A 141 -9.98 6.17 16.50
CA LYS A 141 -9.42 4.82 16.33
C LYS A 141 -10.48 3.86 15.76
N VAL A 142 -10.08 3.05 14.78
CA VAL A 142 -10.91 1.94 14.27
C VAL A 142 -10.54 0.69 15.07
N SER A 143 -11.43 0.26 15.97
CA SER A 143 -11.29 -1.01 16.68
C SER A 143 -11.72 -2.16 15.80
N VAL A 144 -10.99 -3.27 15.87
CA VAL A 144 -11.30 -4.53 15.20
C VAL A 144 -11.04 -5.57 16.26
N LYS A 145 -12.07 -6.29 16.69
CA LYS A 145 -11.91 -7.38 17.65
C LYS A 145 -11.37 -8.60 16.92
N LYS A 146 -10.49 -9.37 17.57
CA LYS A 146 -9.88 -10.55 16.93
C LYS A 146 -10.94 -11.61 16.64
N GLU A 147 -11.95 -11.67 17.49
CA GLU A 147 -13.10 -12.59 17.44
C GLU A 147 -14.04 -12.30 16.27
N GLU A 148 -14.01 -11.06 15.73
CA GLU A 148 -14.78 -10.67 14.54
C GLU A 148 -14.06 -11.03 13.23
N LEU A 149 -12.81 -11.49 13.30
CA LEU A 149 -12.07 -11.92 12.12
C LEU A 149 -12.51 -13.33 11.74
N VAL A 150 -12.79 -13.52 10.44
CA VAL A 150 -13.07 -14.84 9.87
C VAL A 150 -11.88 -15.76 10.13
N ASN A 151 -12.13 -16.90 10.78
CA ASN A 151 -11.14 -17.95 10.91
C ASN A 151 -10.88 -18.57 9.52
N ARG A 152 -9.61 -18.60 9.11
CA ARG A 152 -9.16 -19.14 7.81
C ARG A 152 -8.22 -20.34 7.99
N ASP A 153 -8.06 -20.81 9.23
CA ASP A 153 -7.20 -21.93 9.54
C ASP A 153 -7.87 -23.21 9.06
N LEU A 154 -7.09 -24.07 8.42
CA LEU A 154 -7.50 -25.41 8.04
C LEU A 154 -7.05 -26.41 9.10
N TYR A 155 -7.96 -27.26 9.54
CA TYR A 155 -7.61 -28.38 10.41
C TYR A 155 -6.88 -29.48 9.62
N PRO A 156 -6.03 -30.30 10.28
CA PRO A 156 -5.30 -31.37 9.61
C PRO A 156 -6.20 -32.34 8.81
N GLU A 157 -7.39 -32.64 9.34
CA GLU A 157 -8.42 -33.45 8.68
C GLU A 157 -8.88 -32.82 7.34
N GLU A 158 -9.14 -31.51 7.34
CA GLU A 158 -9.56 -30.76 6.15
C GLU A 158 -8.45 -30.70 5.10
N VAL A 159 -7.19 -30.52 5.54
CA VAL A 159 -6.02 -30.54 4.67
C VAL A 159 -5.89 -31.90 3.97
N ASN A 160 -6.03 -33.00 4.71
CA ASN A 160 -5.95 -34.35 4.15
C ASN A 160 -7.07 -34.61 3.14
N GLN A 161 -8.31 -34.21 3.45
CA GLN A 161 -9.44 -34.35 2.51
C GLN A 161 -9.21 -33.57 1.21
N ILE A 162 -8.72 -32.34 1.30
CA ILE A 162 -8.39 -31.52 0.13
C ILE A 162 -7.28 -32.18 -0.69
N LEU A 163 -6.22 -32.68 -0.04
CA LEU A 163 -5.12 -33.37 -0.70
C LEU A 163 -5.59 -34.64 -1.44
N ASP A 164 -6.46 -35.44 -0.82
CA ASP A 164 -6.98 -36.66 -1.43
C ASP A 164 -7.83 -36.38 -2.69
N GLU A 165 -8.64 -35.32 -2.67
CA GLU A 165 -9.43 -34.92 -3.83
C GLU A 165 -8.58 -34.27 -4.93
N LEU A 166 -7.59 -33.46 -4.56
CA LEU A 166 -6.65 -32.88 -5.52
C LEU A 166 -5.79 -33.95 -6.19
N LYS A 167 -5.40 -34.99 -5.45
CA LYS A 167 -4.61 -36.11 -5.99
C LYS A 167 -5.33 -36.86 -7.11
N LYS A 168 -6.67 -36.93 -7.04
CA LYS A 168 -7.52 -37.57 -8.06
C LYS A 168 -7.75 -36.68 -9.28
N SER A 169 -7.87 -35.36 -9.07
CA SER A 169 -8.34 -34.42 -10.09
C SER A 169 -7.23 -33.59 -10.74
N ASN A 170 -6.26 -33.10 -9.96
CA ASN A 170 -5.22 -32.21 -10.45
C ASN A 170 -3.92 -32.36 -9.63
N TYR A 171 -3.01 -33.20 -10.12
CA TYR A 171 -1.75 -33.50 -9.44
C TYR A 171 -0.80 -32.30 -9.31
N PHE A 172 -0.91 -31.32 -10.21
CA PHE A 172 -0.13 -30.08 -10.11
C PHE A 172 -0.56 -29.25 -8.90
N ILE A 173 -1.87 -29.02 -8.75
CA ILE A 173 -2.41 -28.27 -7.60
C ILE A 173 -2.22 -29.07 -6.30
N TYR A 174 -2.34 -30.40 -6.34
CA TYR A 174 -1.98 -31.26 -5.22
C TYR A 174 -0.55 -30.99 -4.73
N THR A 175 0.42 -30.99 -5.64
CA THR A 175 1.84 -30.80 -5.29
C THR A 175 2.08 -29.41 -4.71
N ALA A 176 1.49 -28.37 -5.32
CA ALA A 176 1.59 -27.01 -4.82
C ALA A 176 0.96 -26.85 -3.43
N PHE A 177 -0.24 -27.40 -3.22
CA PHE A 177 -0.95 -27.34 -1.94
C PHE A 177 -0.22 -28.14 -0.85
N PHE A 178 0.34 -29.29 -1.19
CA PHE A 178 1.17 -30.09 -0.29
C PHE A 178 2.41 -29.31 0.17
N LEU A 179 3.09 -28.62 -0.75
CA LEU A 179 4.23 -27.77 -0.39
C LEU A 179 3.81 -26.62 0.52
N LEU A 180 2.72 -25.91 0.21
CA LEU A 180 2.21 -24.80 1.04
C LEU A 180 1.94 -25.24 2.48
N THR A 181 1.28 -26.39 2.65
CA THR A 181 0.82 -26.89 3.96
C THR A 181 1.93 -27.50 4.80
N THR A 182 2.98 -28.06 4.17
CA THR A 182 4.10 -28.69 4.88
C THR A 182 5.29 -27.76 5.15
N THR A 183 5.50 -26.75 4.31
CA THR A 183 6.65 -25.83 4.42
C THR A 183 6.28 -24.48 5.04
N GLY A 184 4.99 -24.11 5.02
CA GLY A 184 4.54 -22.79 5.46
C GLY A 184 4.96 -21.64 4.55
N LEU A 185 5.44 -21.93 3.33
CA LEU A 185 5.79 -20.92 2.34
C LEU A 185 4.54 -20.15 1.86
N ARG A 186 4.74 -18.89 1.48
CA ARG A 186 3.69 -18.10 0.80
C ARG A 186 3.51 -18.62 -0.63
N ILE A 187 2.29 -18.47 -1.15
CA ILE A 187 1.95 -18.83 -2.53
C ILE A 187 2.91 -18.19 -3.55
N GLU A 188 3.29 -16.93 -3.34
CA GLU A 188 4.20 -16.20 -4.23
C GLU A 188 5.64 -16.77 -4.19
N GLU A 189 6.09 -17.26 -3.02
CA GLU A 189 7.41 -17.87 -2.86
C GLU A 189 7.50 -19.20 -3.62
N ILE A 190 6.43 -19.99 -3.64
CA ILE A 190 6.37 -21.23 -4.44
C ILE A 190 6.23 -20.91 -5.93
N ALA A 191 5.39 -19.95 -6.29
CA ALA A 191 5.10 -19.62 -7.69
C ALA A 191 6.32 -19.05 -8.44
N THR A 192 7.29 -18.46 -7.73
CA THR A 192 8.48 -17.85 -8.32
C THR A 192 9.77 -18.65 -8.09
N ALA A 193 9.68 -19.76 -7.36
CA ALA A 193 10.82 -20.64 -7.07
C ALA A 193 11.44 -21.24 -8.35
N LYS A 194 12.77 -21.30 -8.39
CA LYS A 194 13.52 -21.94 -9.48
C LYS A 194 14.24 -23.18 -8.98
N TRP A 195 14.47 -24.14 -9.88
CA TRP A 195 15.29 -25.32 -9.59
C TRP A 195 16.71 -24.97 -9.11
N ALA A 196 17.26 -23.84 -9.58
CA ALA A 196 18.57 -23.34 -9.16
C ALA A 196 18.62 -22.90 -7.69
N ASP A 197 17.46 -22.64 -7.06
CA ASP A 197 17.37 -22.23 -5.66
C ASP A 197 17.33 -23.43 -4.70
N LEU A 198 17.27 -24.65 -5.23
CA LEU A 198 17.25 -25.89 -4.45
C LEU A 198 18.68 -26.35 -4.16
N VAL A 199 19.05 -26.38 -2.87
CA VAL A 199 20.40 -26.74 -2.42
C VAL A 199 20.34 -27.94 -1.50
N PHE A 200 21.13 -28.97 -1.79
CA PHE A 200 21.29 -30.10 -0.89
C PHE A 200 22.15 -29.72 0.31
N HIS A 201 21.60 -29.86 1.51
CA HIS A 201 22.30 -29.68 2.77
C HIS A 201 22.67 -31.04 3.35
N SER A 202 23.95 -31.41 3.22
CA SER A 202 24.49 -32.70 3.65
C SER A 202 24.33 -32.96 5.15
N SER A 203 24.43 -31.94 5.99
CA SER A 203 24.25 -32.06 7.45
C SER A 203 22.82 -32.41 7.86
N LEU A 204 21.83 -32.00 7.05
CA LEU A 204 20.41 -32.28 7.28
C LEU A 204 19.90 -33.44 6.43
N ASN A 205 20.74 -33.95 5.52
CA ASN A 205 20.38 -34.92 4.49
C ASN A 205 19.08 -34.53 3.75
N ALA A 206 18.93 -33.23 3.44
CA ALA A 206 17.70 -32.68 2.89
C ALA A 206 17.99 -31.59 1.85
N TYR A 207 17.06 -31.39 0.91
CA TYR A 207 17.07 -30.26 0.01
C TYR A 207 16.37 -29.07 0.66
N LEU A 208 17.03 -27.91 0.68
CA LEU A 208 16.46 -26.66 1.13
C LEU A 208 16.18 -25.77 -0.08
N LEU A 209 15.00 -25.18 -0.12
CA LEU A 209 14.66 -24.16 -1.11
C LEU A 209 15.04 -22.78 -0.55
N ARG A 210 15.94 -22.09 -1.25
CA ARG A 210 16.22 -20.69 -0.95
C ARG A 210 15.07 -19.82 -1.46
N VAL A 211 14.28 -19.28 -0.55
CA VAL A 211 13.21 -18.33 -0.87
C VAL A 211 13.69 -16.90 -0.67
N VAL A 212 13.38 -16.03 -1.64
CA VAL A 212 13.58 -14.59 -1.54
C VAL A 212 12.22 -13.97 -1.25
N GLY A 213 12.04 -13.45 -0.04
CA GLY A 213 10.82 -12.76 0.40
C GLY A 213 10.92 -11.25 0.37
#